data_AF-A0A1T2L070-F1
#
_entry.id   AF-A0A1T2L070-F1
#
_cell.length_a   1.000
_cell.length_b   1.000
_cell.length_c   1.000
_cell.angle_alpha   90.00
_cell.angle_beta   90.00
_cell.angle_gamma   90.00
#
_symmetry.space_group_name_H-M   'P 1'
#
loop_
_entity.id
_entity.type
_entity.pdbx_description
1 polymer ?
#
loop_
_entity_poly.entity_id
_entity_poly.type
_entity_poly.pdbx_seq_one_letter_code
_entity_poly.pdbx_strand_id
1 'polypeptide(L)'
;MAVKKNKNAEASANDILIEQLKENMGHVSMIIEEQGKALFGDSHTLSTDDIHEYSYEFLELFVMWLQSGAKMGQRGPEFRALEQFFTNFARQIQARGGSLDIFVRYVQALQRVLIEELEESDEYTFEQSREVLLVLARLFNQLVLDVFHIYLEVKEQTIKAQQEELKHTSTPITEIWDGVLTLPIIGTLDSSRTMTVMENLLSRIEKERAKVVVLDVTGVMAIDR
;
A
#
# COMPACT_ATOMS: atom_id res chain seq x y z
N MET A 1 52.40 -12.46 -17.70
CA MET A 1 51.10 -11.77 -17.86
C MET A 1 50.12 -12.79 -18.42
N ALA A 2 49.31 -13.40 -17.56
CA ALA A 2 48.29 -14.36 -17.96
C ALA A 2 47.04 -13.57 -18.37
N VAL A 3 46.56 -13.84 -19.59
CA VAL A 3 45.30 -13.35 -20.13
C VAL A 3 44.17 -13.90 -19.24
N LYS A 4 43.56 -13.05 -18.40
CA LYS A 4 42.27 -13.35 -17.76
C LYS A 4 41.27 -13.59 -18.90
N LYS A 5 40.87 -14.84 -19.09
CA LYS A 5 39.85 -15.26 -20.07
C LYS A 5 38.55 -14.55 -19.72
N ASN A 6 38.09 -13.72 -20.65
CA ASN A 6 36.77 -13.11 -20.69
C ASN A 6 35.70 -14.24 -20.69
N LYS A 7 35.00 -14.43 -19.57
CA LYS A 7 34.00 -15.50 -19.39
C LYS A 7 32.55 -15.04 -19.62
N ASN A 8 32.30 -13.73 -19.76
CA ASN A 8 30.95 -13.15 -19.66
C ASN A 8 30.39 -12.53 -20.95
N ALA A 9 30.77 -13.02 -22.14
CA ALA A 9 30.33 -12.40 -23.39
C ALA A 9 28.84 -12.62 -23.76
N GLU A 10 28.08 -13.44 -23.02
CA GLU A 10 26.66 -13.77 -23.33
C GLU A 10 25.75 -13.87 -22.09
N ALA A 11 26.19 -13.43 -20.91
CA ALA A 11 25.35 -13.49 -19.70
C ALA A 11 24.18 -12.50 -19.80
N SER A 12 22.96 -12.96 -19.57
CA SER A 12 21.79 -12.08 -19.53
C SER A 12 21.82 -11.19 -18.28
N ALA A 13 21.08 -10.09 -18.29
CA ALA A 13 20.93 -9.24 -17.09
C ALA A 13 20.49 -10.01 -15.84
N ASN A 14 19.66 -11.05 -16.00
CA ASN A 14 19.26 -11.91 -14.88
C ASN A 14 20.44 -12.75 -14.37
N ASP A 15 21.27 -13.30 -15.27
CA ASP A 15 22.43 -14.10 -14.88
C ASP A 15 23.43 -13.26 -14.08
N ILE A 16 23.66 -12.02 -14.52
CA ILE A 16 24.54 -11.06 -13.84
C ILE A 16 24.02 -10.75 -12.44
N LEU A 17 22.73 -10.42 -12.30
CA LEU A 17 22.12 -10.16 -11.00
C LEU A 17 22.19 -11.39 -10.07
N ILE A 18 21.95 -12.59 -10.60
CA ILE A 18 22.03 -13.84 -9.81
C ILE A 18 23.45 -14.10 -9.34
N GLU A 19 24.45 -13.90 -10.21
CA GLU A 19 25.87 -14.08 -9.88
C GLU A 19 26.28 -13.12 -8.75
N GLN A 20 26.03 -11.82 -8.93
CA GLN A 20 26.37 -10.80 -7.94
C GLN A 20 25.65 -11.01 -6.60
N LEU A 21 24.36 -11.31 -6.63
CA LEU A 21 23.61 -11.60 -5.40
C LEU A 21 24.11 -12.86 -4.69
N LYS A 22 24.57 -13.89 -5.41
CA LYS A 22 25.13 -15.09 -4.78
C LYS A 22 26.46 -14.83 -4.10
N GLU A 23 27.29 -13.97 -4.69
CA GLU A 23 28.59 -13.62 -4.12
C GLU A 23 28.44 -12.69 -2.91
N ASN A 24 27.50 -11.75 -2.97
CA ASN A 24 27.41 -10.66 -1.99
C ASN A 24 26.12 -10.66 -1.15
N MET A 25 25.36 -11.76 -1.13
CA MET A 25 24.05 -11.86 -0.42
C MET A 25 24.07 -11.31 1.01
N GLY A 26 25.09 -11.70 1.80
CA GLY A 26 25.21 -11.28 3.19
C GLY A 26 25.49 -9.78 3.34
N HIS A 27 26.28 -9.21 2.43
CA HIS A 27 26.58 -7.78 2.39
C HIS A 27 25.34 -6.98 1.98
N VAL A 28 24.68 -7.38 0.89
CA VAL A 28 23.45 -6.76 0.39
C VAL A 28 22.35 -6.79 1.45
N SER A 29 22.13 -7.94 2.11
CA SER A 29 21.15 -8.06 3.20
C SER A 29 21.46 -7.11 4.35
N MET A 30 22.73 -7.03 4.78
CA MET A 30 23.16 -6.13 5.85
C MET A 30 22.87 -4.67 5.50
N ILE A 31 23.19 -4.23 4.28
CA ILE A 31 22.92 -2.84 3.85
C ILE A 31 21.42 -2.58 3.81
N ILE A 32 20.62 -3.51 3.25
CA ILE A 32 19.16 -3.37 3.20
C ILE A 32 18.59 -3.22 4.62
N GLU A 33 19.07 -4.01 5.58
CA GLU A 33 18.63 -3.93 6.97
C GLU A 33 19.02 -2.60 7.62
N GLU A 34 20.22 -2.07 7.34
CA GLU A 34 20.64 -0.75 7.81
C GLU A 34 19.74 0.36 7.25
N GLN A 35 19.43 0.31 5.95
CA GLN A 35 18.49 1.25 5.32
C GLN A 35 17.08 1.12 5.92
N GLY A 36 16.63 -0.12 6.18
CA GLY A 36 15.36 -0.39 6.85
C GLY A 36 15.33 0.20 8.26
N LYS A 37 16.38 -0.02 9.07
CA LYS A 37 16.49 0.53 10.43
C LYS A 37 16.46 2.06 10.41
N ALA A 38 17.14 2.69 9.46
CA ALA A 38 17.13 4.15 9.31
C ALA A 38 15.74 4.69 8.94
N LEU A 39 14.96 3.99 8.12
CA LEU A 39 13.63 4.44 7.68
C LEU A 39 12.52 4.13 8.70
N PHE A 40 12.56 2.96 9.33
CA PHE A 40 11.48 2.47 10.19
C PHE A 40 11.75 2.65 11.69
N GLY A 41 13.02 2.81 12.09
CA GLY A 41 13.42 2.94 13.49
C GLY A 41 12.83 4.18 14.16
N ASP A 42 12.86 5.33 13.48
CA ASP A 42 12.32 6.58 14.02
C ASP A 42 10.78 6.52 14.17
N SER A 43 10.11 5.84 13.25
CA SER A 43 8.64 5.75 13.22
C SER A 43 8.06 4.62 14.08
N HIS A 44 8.90 3.75 14.67
CA HIS A 44 8.49 2.54 15.41
C HIS A 44 7.49 1.66 14.64
N THR A 45 7.54 1.71 13.30
CA THR A 45 6.61 0.99 12.44
C THR A 45 7.04 -0.45 12.26
N LEU A 46 8.34 -0.74 12.17
CA LEU A 46 8.87 -2.11 12.09
C LEU A 46 9.93 -2.33 13.16
N SER A 47 9.92 -3.52 13.75
CA SER A 47 10.98 -3.96 14.66
C SER A 47 12.23 -4.35 13.87
N THR A 48 13.37 -4.46 14.56
CA THR A 48 14.60 -4.96 13.93
C THR A 48 14.42 -6.38 13.38
N ASP A 49 13.70 -7.24 14.10
CA ASP A 49 13.42 -8.62 13.67
C ASP A 49 12.53 -8.63 12.41
N ASP A 50 11.48 -7.80 12.36
CA ASP A 50 10.65 -7.65 11.14
C ASP A 50 11.53 -7.24 9.95
N ILE A 51 12.42 -6.25 10.12
CA ILE A 51 13.30 -5.75 9.05
C ILE A 51 14.23 -6.85 8.55
N HIS A 52 14.83 -7.63 9.45
CA HIS A 52 15.66 -8.78 9.07
C HIS A 52 14.85 -9.79 8.24
N GLU A 53 13.69 -10.23 8.73
CA GLU A 53 12.83 -11.19 8.02
C GLU A 53 12.45 -10.68 6.63
N TYR A 54 12.03 -9.41 6.51
CA TYR A 54 11.67 -8.81 5.23
C TYR A 54 12.84 -8.71 4.26
N SER A 55 14.04 -8.42 4.76
CA SER A 55 15.24 -8.29 3.93
C SER A 55 15.61 -9.63 3.30
N TYR A 56 15.61 -10.71 4.10
CA TYR A 56 15.89 -12.06 3.64
C TYR A 56 14.81 -12.58 2.67
N GLU A 57 13.52 -12.44 3.04
CA GLU A 57 12.41 -12.91 2.20
C GLU A 57 12.40 -12.18 0.84
N PHE A 58 12.64 -10.87 0.83
CA PHE A 58 12.76 -10.11 -0.42
C PHE A 58 13.86 -10.67 -1.32
N LEU A 59 15.06 -10.87 -0.78
CA LEU A 59 16.20 -11.34 -1.57
C LEU A 59 15.97 -12.76 -2.10
N GLU A 60 15.36 -13.64 -1.31
CA GLU A 60 15.00 -14.99 -1.74
C GLU A 60 14.00 -14.96 -2.90
N LEU A 61 12.89 -14.22 -2.74
CA LEU A 61 11.87 -14.07 -3.78
C LEU A 61 12.43 -13.40 -5.04
N PHE A 62 13.34 -12.44 -4.87
CA PHE A 62 13.98 -11.74 -5.97
C PHE A 62 14.88 -12.69 -6.77
N VAL A 63 15.71 -13.50 -6.11
CA VAL A 63 16.54 -14.52 -6.76
C VAL A 63 15.67 -15.57 -7.45
N MET A 64 14.59 -16.03 -6.82
CA MET A 64 13.64 -16.97 -7.45
C MET A 64 13.04 -16.38 -8.74
N TRP A 65 12.63 -15.11 -8.70
CA TRP A 65 12.10 -14.43 -9.87
C TRP A 65 13.14 -14.30 -10.98
N LEU A 66 14.39 -13.93 -10.67
CA LEU A 66 15.47 -13.86 -11.66
C LEU A 66 15.72 -15.23 -12.32
N GLN A 67 15.75 -16.30 -11.52
CA GLN A 67 15.98 -17.68 -11.98
C GLN A 67 14.86 -18.25 -12.84
N SER A 68 13.63 -17.76 -12.68
CA SER A 68 12.50 -18.20 -13.50
C SER A 68 12.70 -17.91 -15.00
N GLY A 69 13.60 -16.98 -15.33
CA GLY A 69 13.79 -16.51 -16.71
C GLY A 69 12.53 -15.87 -17.29
N ALA A 70 11.54 -15.55 -16.45
CA ALA A 70 10.29 -14.93 -16.87
C ALA A 70 10.61 -13.63 -17.60
N LYS A 71 10.12 -13.53 -18.84
CA LYS A 71 10.28 -12.30 -19.61
C LYS A 71 9.53 -11.19 -18.90
N MET A 72 10.13 -10.00 -18.87
CA MET A 72 9.45 -8.80 -18.41
C MET A 72 8.07 -8.66 -19.05
N GLY A 73 7.02 -8.59 -18.22
CA GLY A 73 5.62 -8.54 -18.65
C GLY A 73 4.85 -9.85 -18.49
N GLN A 74 5.52 -10.99 -18.27
CA GLN A 74 4.83 -12.21 -17.84
C GLN A 74 4.64 -12.16 -16.32
N ARG A 75 3.39 -11.98 -15.88
CA ARG A 75 2.98 -12.12 -14.47
C ARG A 75 2.96 -13.61 -14.07
N GLY A 76 4.13 -14.23 -14.08
CA GLY A 76 4.35 -15.60 -13.62
C GLY A 76 4.12 -15.75 -12.11
N PRO A 77 4.08 -16.99 -11.60
CA PRO A 77 3.90 -17.23 -10.17
C PRO A 77 4.98 -16.55 -9.31
N GLU A 78 6.22 -16.47 -9.77
CA GLU A 78 7.34 -15.85 -9.05
C GLU A 78 7.19 -14.32 -8.97
N PHE A 79 6.74 -13.69 -10.06
CA PHE A 79 6.42 -12.25 -10.04
C PHE A 79 5.25 -11.96 -9.09
N ARG A 80 4.21 -12.79 -9.11
CA ARG A 80 3.07 -12.64 -8.18
C ARG A 80 3.49 -12.83 -6.72
N ALA A 81 4.48 -13.66 -6.43
CA ALA A 81 5.02 -13.79 -5.09
C ALA A 81 5.68 -12.49 -4.61
N LEU A 82 6.48 -11.83 -5.46
CA LEU A 82 7.03 -10.50 -5.18
C LEU A 82 5.93 -9.43 -5.00
N GLU A 83 4.94 -9.41 -5.89
CA GLU A 83 3.80 -8.48 -5.80
C GLU A 83 3.03 -8.66 -4.48
N GLN A 84 2.79 -9.91 -4.08
CA GLN A 84 2.11 -10.26 -2.82
C GLN A 84 2.95 -9.88 -1.60
N PHE A 85 4.27 -10.11 -1.64
CA PHE A 85 5.21 -9.71 -0.61
C PHE A 85 5.14 -8.21 -0.35
N PHE A 86 5.32 -7.37 -1.38
CA PHE A 86 5.28 -5.92 -1.22
C PHE A 86 3.89 -5.41 -0.83
N THR A 87 2.82 -6.06 -1.29
CA THR A 87 1.44 -5.75 -0.88
C THR A 87 1.24 -6.01 0.62
N ASN A 88 1.71 -7.15 1.13
CA ASN A 88 1.62 -7.49 2.54
C ASN A 88 2.45 -6.54 3.40
N PHE A 89 3.66 -6.23 2.95
CA PHE A 89 4.56 -5.28 3.59
C PHE A 89 3.92 -3.88 3.72
N ALA A 90 3.36 -3.35 2.63
CA ALA A 90 2.66 -2.05 2.64
C ALA A 90 1.47 -2.04 3.61
N ARG A 91 0.68 -3.13 3.65
CA ARG A 91 -0.44 -3.27 4.60
C ARG A 91 0.04 -3.30 6.06
N GLN A 92 1.15 -4.00 6.34
CA GLN A 92 1.68 -4.10 7.69
C GLN A 92 2.19 -2.75 8.20
N ILE A 93 2.92 -1.99 7.37
CA ILE A 93 3.34 -0.61 7.67
C ILE A 93 2.11 0.25 8.03
N GLN A 94 1.06 0.20 7.20
CA GLN A 94 -0.15 0.98 7.43
C GLN A 94 -0.89 0.56 8.71
N ALA A 95 -0.99 -0.74 8.99
CA ALA A 95 -1.65 -1.26 10.19
C ALA A 95 -0.98 -0.75 11.49
N ARG A 96 0.31 -0.42 11.41
CA ARG A 96 1.11 0.14 12.50
C ARG A 96 1.20 1.68 12.44
N GLY A 97 0.35 2.33 11.63
CA GLY A 97 0.26 3.79 11.54
C GLY A 97 1.30 4.44 10.62
N GLY A 98 2.09 3.66 9.89
CA GLY A 98 3.06 4.15 8.92
C GLY A 98 2.41 4.70 7.64
N SER A 99 3.11 5.63 6.99
CA SER A 99 2.69 6.25 5.75
C SER A 99 3.22 5.53 4.51
N LEU A 100 2.50 5.65 3.41
CA LEU A 100 2.88 5.06 2.13
C LEU A 100 4.18 5.65 1.57
N ASP A 101 4.56 6.87 1.97
CA ASP A 101 5.84 7.45 1.53
C ASP A 101 7.05 6.67 2.09
N ILE A 102 6.96 6.16 3.33
CA ILE A 102 8.03 5.35 3.93
C ILE A 102 8.19 4.05 3.14
N PHE A 103 7.08 3.41 2.76
CA PHE A 103 7.09 2.24 1.87
C PHE A 103 7.82 2.56 0.55
N VAL A 104 7.45 3.65 -0.12
CA VAL A 104 8.09 4.03 -1.41
C VAL A 104 9.59 4.31 -1.21
N ARG A 105 9.97 5.01 -0.14
CA ARG A 105 11.38 5.27 0.20
C ARG A 105 12.15 3.99 0.44
N TYR A 106 11.56 3.01 1.12
CA TYR A 106 12.19 1.71 1.34
C TYR A 106 12.39 0.96 0.03
N VAL A 107 11.37 0.90 -0.84
CA VAL A 107 11.50 0.26 -2.16
C VAL A 107 12.57 0.94 -3.02
N GLN A 108 12.67 2.27 -2.97
CA GLN A 108 13.75 3.02 -3.63
C GLN A 108 15.13 2.73 -3.03
N ALA A 109 15.22 2.54 -1.71
CA ALA A 109 16.46 2.12 -1.06
C ALA A 109 16.88 0.72 -1.51
N LEU A 110 15.96 -0.24 -1.56
CA LEU A 110 16.22 -1.59 -2.09
C LEU A 110 16.78 -1.53 -3.51
N GLN A 111 16.11 -0.76 -4.39
CA GLN A 111 16.57 -0.59 -5.77
C GLN A 111 17.97 -0.01 -5.84
N ARG A 112 18.27 1.01 -5.02
CA ARG A 112 19.58 1.66 -4.97
C ARG A 112 20.67 0.68 -4.54
N VAL A 113 20.44 -0.09 -3.47
CA VAL A 113 21.42 -1.08 -2.98
C VAL A 113 21.75 -2.08 -4.09
N LEU A 114 20.74 -2.58 -4.82
CA LEU A 114 20.96 -3.49 -5.93
C LEU A 114 21.71 -2.86 -7.11
N ILE A 115 21.59 -1.55 -7.30
CA ILE A 115 22.32 -0.82 -8.35
C ILE A 115 23.77 -0.58 -7.94
N GLU A 116 23.99 -0.09 -6.72
CA GLU A 116 25.33 0.23 -6.20
C GLU A 116 26.19 -1.05 -6.10
N GLU A 117 25.60 -2.17 -5.70
CA GLU A 117 26.27 -3.48 -5.67
C GLU A 117 26.78 -3.90 -7.07
N LEU A 118 26.10 -3.50 -8.15
CA LEU A 118 26.55 -3.80 -9.51
C LEU A 118 27.70 -2.90 -9.96
N GLU A 119 27.76 -1.65 -9.47
CA GLU A 119 28.78 -0.67 -9.86
C GLU A 119 30.15 -1.00 -9.26
N GLU A 120 30.22 -1.74 -8.16
CA GLU A 120 31.50 -2.14 -7.54
C GLU A 120 32.28 -3.19 -8.35
N SER A 121 31.71 -3.73 -9.43
CA SER A 121 32.34 -4.74 -10.27
C SER A 121 32.82 -4.18 -11.62
N ASP A 122 34.15 -4.05 -11.77
CA ASP A 122 34.80 -3.71 -13.06
C ASP A 122 34.67 -4.85 -14.13
N GLU A 123 33.94 -5.92 -13.81
CA GLU A 123 33.86 -7.13 -14.64
C GLU A 123 32.82 -7.05 -15.77
N TYR A 124 31.86 -6.11 -15.70
CA TYR A 124 30.76 -6.01 -16.67
C TYR A 124 30.94 -4.87 -17.67
N THR A 125 30.48 -5.11 -18.90
CA THR A 125 30.49 -4.08 -19.94
C THR A 125 29.38 -3.05 -19.72
N PHE A 126 29.55 -1.84 -20.29
CA PHE A 126 28.51 -0.81 -20.26
C PHE A 126 27.14 -1.29 -20.76
N GLU A 127 27.12 -2.12 -21.80
CA GLU A 127 25.89 -2.69 -22.36
C GLU A 127 25.16 -3.55 -21.33
N GLN A 128 25.91 -4.42 -20.65
CA GLN A 128 25.41 -5.31 -19.61
C GLN A 128 24.89 -4.52 -18.40
N SER A 129 25.66 -3.56 -17.90
CA SER A 129 25.21 -2.69 -16.79
C SER A 129 23.93 -1.95 -17.15
N ARG A 130 23.81 -1.44 -18.38
CA ARG A 130 22.58 -0.79 -18.86
C ARG A 130 21.39 -1.74 -18.89
N GLU A 131 21.57 -2.97 -19.36
CA GLU A 131 20.50 -3.97 -19.37
C GLU A 131 20.01 -4.30 -17.95
N VAL A 132 20.94 -4.45 -17.01
CA VAL A 132 20.60 -4.70 -15.60
C VAL A 132 19.85 -3.50 -14.99
N LEU A 133 20.31 -2.28 -15.22
CA LEU A 133 19.63 -1.06 -14.78
C LEU A 133 18.20 -0.98 -15.32
N LEU A 134 17.99 -1.29 -16.61
CA LEU A 134 16.66 -1.34 -17.22
C LEU A 134 15.79 -2.45 -16.60
N VAL A 135 16.41 -3.58 -16.22
CA VAL A 135 15.70 -4.68 -15.57
C VAL A 135 15.21 -4.27 -14.18
N LEU A 136 16.09 -3.71 -13.35
CA LEU A 136 15.73 -3.23 -12.02
C LEU A 136 14.69 -2.10 -12.10
N ALA A 137 14.91 -1.10 -12.95
CA ALA A 137 14.01 0.04 -13.08
C ALA A 137 12.58 -0.37 -13.46
N ARG A 138 12.41 -1.26 -14.44
CA ARG A 138 11.07 -1.70 -14.84
C ARG A 138 10.41 -2.56 -13.76
N LEU A 139 11.15 -3.45 -13.09
CA LEU A 139 10.61 -4.27 -12.00
C LEU A 139 10.07 -3.39 -10.87
N PHE A 140 10.91 -2.51 -10.32
CA PHE A 140 10.54 -1.69 -9.18
C PHE A 140 9.43 -0.69 -9.51
N ASN A 141 9.47 -0.07 -10.69
CA ASN A 141 8.38 0.80 -11.14
C ASN A 141 7.05 0.04 -11.22
N GLN A 142 7.05 -1.18 -11.76
CA GLN A 142 5.85 -1.99 -11.86
C GLN A 142 5.32 -2.40 -10.47
N LEU A 143 6.20 -2.86 -9.57
CA LEU A 143 5.82 -3.23 -8.20
C LEU A 143 5.23 -2.06 -7.43
N VAL A 144 5.85 -0.88 -7.50
CA VAL A 144 5.34 0.34 -6.85
C VAL A 144 3.95 0.68 -7.40
N LEU A 145 3.76 0.65 -8.72
CA LEU A 145 2.46 0.94 -9.33
C LEU A 145 1.39 -0.07 -8.91
N ASP A 146 1.67 -1.37 -8.97
CA ASP A 146 0.70 -2.42 -8.62
C ASP A 146 0.28 -2.31 -7.15
N VAL A 147 1.24 -2.14 -6.23
CA VAL A 147 0.94 -1.95 -4.80
C VAL A 147 0.17 -0.65 -4.56
N PHE A 148 0.51 0.44 -5.27
CA PHE A 148 -0.19 1.71 -5.16
C PHE A 148 -1.65 1.60 -5.63
N HIS A 149 -1.91 0.88 -6.72
CA HIS A 149 -3.27 0.60 -7.20
C HIS A 149 -4.09 -0.16 -6.17
N ILE A 150 -3.54 -1.26 -5.61
CA ILE A 150 -4.21 -2.05 -4.57
C ILE A 150 -4.50 -1.17 -3.35
N TYR A 151 -3.54 -0.34 -2.93
CA TYR A 151 -3.71 0.56 -1.80
C TYR A 151 -4.82 1.59 -2.03
N LEU A 152 -4.84 2.24 -3.20
CA LEU A 152 -5.88 3.22 -3.54
C LEU A 152 -7.26 2.58 -3.56
N GLU A 153 -7.39 1.39 -4.13
CA GLU A 153 -8.66 0.67 -4.17
C GLU A 153 -9.17 0.37 -2.75
N VAL A 154 -8.31 -0.14 -1.86
CA VAL A 154 -8.67 -0.40 -0.46
C VAL A 154 -9.05 0.89 0.28
N LYS A 155 -8.33 2.00 0.03
CA LYS A 155 -8.65 3.30 0.62
C LYS A 155 -10.00 3.83 0.12
N GLU A 156 -10.28 3.75 -1.16
CA GLU A 156 -11.58 4.15 -1.72
C GLU A 156 -12.73 3.32 -1.15
N GLN A 157 -12.55 2.00 -1.05
CA GLN A 157 -13.54 1.12 -0.42
C GLN A 157 -13.78 1.50 1.05
N THR A 158 -12.72 1.79 1.79
CA THR A 158 -12.82 2.24 3.19
C THR A 158 -13.59 3.57 3.30
N ILE A 159 -13.27 4.54 2.45
CA ILE A 159 -13.96 5.84 2.43
C ILE A 159 -15.44 5.66 2.08
N LYS A 160 -15.76 4.81 1.09
CA LYS A 160 -17.15 4.50 0.71
C LYS A 160 -17.91 3.87 1.87
N ALA A 161 -17.32 2.88 2.55
CA ALA A 161 -17.92 2.24 3.72
C ALA A 161 -18.16 3.24 4.87
N GLN A 162 -17.18 4.10 5.15
CA GLN A 162 -17.32 5.18 6.15
C GLN A 162 -18.42 6.16 5.79
N GLN A 163 -18.55 6.54 4.51
CA GLN A 163 -19.62 7.42 4.03
C GLN A 163 -21.00 6.76 4.14
N GLU A 164 -21.11 5.46 3.85
CA GLU A 164 -22.35 4.69 4.04
C GLU A 164 -22.73 4.62 5.52
N GLU A 165 -21.78 4.35 6.42
CA GLU A 165 -22.02 4.35 7.86
C GLU A 165 -22.49 5.71 8.37
N LEU A 166 -21.90 6.82 7.89
CA LEU A 166 -22.36 8.17 8.21
C LEU A 166 -23.76 8.47 7.67
N LYS A 167 -24.15 7.90 6.52
CA LYS A 167 -25.53 7.97 6.00
C LYS A 167 -26.51 7.21 6.88
N HIS A 168 -26.14 6.01 7.35
CA HIS A 168 -26.97 5.21 8.26
C HIS A 168 -27.06 5.81 9.67
N THR A 169 -26.03 6.52 10.13
CA THR A 169 -25.97 7.18 11.46
C THR A 169 -26.61 8.57 11.44
N SER A 170 -27.00 9.07 10.26
CA SER A 170 -27.69 10.34 10.15
C SER A 170 -29.14 10.22 10.62
N THR A 171 -29.36 10.69 11.84
CA THR A 171 -30.65 11.09 12.44
C THR A 171 -31.63 9.95 12.74
N PRO A 172 -31.35 9.10 13.74
CA PRO A 172 -32.32 8.12 14.21
C PRO A 172 -33.49 8.85 14.91
N ILE A 173 -34.69 8.71 14.34
CA ILE A 173 -35.93 9.09 15.03
C ILE A 173 -36.08 8.14 16.22
N THR A 174 -36.06 8.68 17.43
CA THR A 174 -36.05 7.92 18.68
C THR A 174 -37.21 8.35 19.57
N GLU A 175 -37.90 7.41 20.20
CA GLU A 175 -38.91 7.72 21.21
C GLU A 175 -38.23 7.96 22.57
N ILE A 176 -38.47 9.13 23.19
CA ILE A 176 -37.88 9.50 24.49
C ILE A 176 -38.86 9.37 25.65
N TRP A 177 -40.15 9.43 25.36
CA TRP A 177 -41.27 9.16 26.27
C TRP A 177 -42.47 8.70 25.44
N ASP A 178 -43.47 8.09 26.09
CA ASP A 178 -44.69 7.58 25.44
C ASP A 178 -45.35 8.64 24.54
N GLY A 179 -45.27 8.42 23.23
CA GLY A 179 -45.79 9.32 22.20
C GLY A 179 -44.97 10.58 21.96
N VAL A 180 -43.70 10.63 22.38
CA VAL A 180 -42.77 11.74 22.17
C VAL A 180 -41.54 11.27 21.39
N LEU A 181 -41.45 11.69 20.13
CA LEU A 181 -40.31 11.41 19.25
C LEU A 181 -39.30 12.53 19.27
N THR A 182 -38.02 12.19 19.14
CA THR A 182 -36.93 13.14 18.88
C THR A 182 -36.22 12.83 17.56
N LEU A 183 -35.87 13.88 16.84
CA LEU A 183 -35.10 13.83 15.61
C LEU A 183 -34.01 14.92 15.67
N PRO A 184 -32.76 14.55 16.00
CA PRO A 184 -31.65 15.49 15.95
C PRO A 184 -31.19 15.67 14.50
N ILE A 185 -31.02 16.91 14.07
CA ILE A 185 -30.51 17.32 12.77
C ILE A 185 -29.15 17.99 13.00
N ILE A 186 -28.09 17.36 12.49
CA ILE A 186 -26.71 17.85 12.58
C ILE A 186 -26.15 18.03 11.16
N GLY A 187 -25.43 19.15 10.94
CA GLY A 187 -24.73 19.45 9.69
C GLY A 187 -25.63 20.08 8.63
N THR A 188 -25.34 19.87 7.34
CA THR A 188 -26.10 20.51 6.25
C THR A 188 -27.38 19.74 5.93
N LEU A 189 -28.47 20.47 5.66
CA LEU A 189 -29.75 19.91 5.24
C LEU A 189 -29.91 20.17 3.73
N ASP A 190 -29.62 19.15 2.92
CA ASP A 190 -29.91 19.20 1.47
C ASP A 190 -31.31 18.64 1.18
N SER A 191 -31.82 18.92 -0.01
CA SER A 191 -33.19 18.55 -0.42
C SER A 191 -33.42 17.03 -0.39
N SER A 192 -32.41 16.22 -0.73
CA SER A 192 -32.50 14.76 -0.72
C SER A 192 -32.64 14.22 0.69
N ARG A 193 -31.79 14.70 1.61
CA ARG A 193 -31.78 14.30 3.02
C ARG A 193 -33.07 14.74 3.71
N THR A 194 -33.55 15.95 3.43
CA THR A 194 -34.81 16.47 3.97
C THR A 194 -35.99 15.57 3.64
N MET A 195 -36.09 15.14 2.38
CA MET A 195 -37.19 14.28 1.92
C MET A 195 -37.17 12.92 2.62
N THR A 196 -36.02 12.26 2.68
CA THR A 196 -35.87 10.96 3.36
C THR A 196 -36.16 11.05 4.86
N VAL A 197 -35.70 12.11 5.51
CA VAL A 197 -35.95 12.33 6.94
C VAL A 197 -37.43 12.58 7.21
N MET A 198 -38.11 13.36 6.37
CA MET A 198 -39.54 13.63 6.50
C MET A 198 -40.39 12.38 6.26
N GLU A 199 -40.09 11.57 5.23
CA GLU A 199 -40.77 10.30 4.98
C GLU A 199 -40.65 9.35 6.17
N ASN A 200 -39.44 9.17 6.69
CA ASN A 200 -39.20 8.32 7.85
C ASN A 200 -39.91 8.84 9.10
N LEU A 201 -39.94 10.16 9.31
CA LEU A 201 -40.61 10.78 10.45
C LEU A 201 -42.12 10.57 10.40
N LEU A 202 -42.75 10.82 9.25
CA LEU A 202 -44.18 10.61 9.06
C LEU A 202 -44.56 9.14 9.28
N SER A 203 -43.79 8.21 8.73
CA SER A 203 -44.00 6.78 8.97
C SER A 203 -43.89 6.41 10.45
N ARG A 204 -42.95 7.01 11.18
CA ARG A 204 -42.78 6.81 12.63
C ARG A 204 -43.96 7.37 13.43
N ILE A 205 -44.40 8.59 13.11
CA ILE A 205 -45.54 9.24 13.76
C ILE A 205 -46.79 8.37 13.60
N GLU A 206 -47.03 7.83 12.40
CA GLU A 206 -48.18 6.96 12.15
C GLU A 206 -48.08 5.65 12.96
N LYS A 207 -46.93 4.97 12.88
CA LYS A 207 -46.71 3.67 13.52
C LYS A 207 -46.77 3.74 15.05
N GLU A 208 -46.14 4.76 15.64
CA GLU A 208 -45.98 4.91 17.08
C GLU A 208 -47.07 5.83 17.68
N ARG A 209 -47.96 6.38 16.84
CA ARG A 209 -48.99 7.36 17.22
C ARG A 209 -48.44 8.50 18.07
N ALA A 210 -47.29 9.02 17.65
CA ALA A 210 -46.61 10.09 18.34
C ALA A 210 -47.50 11.34 18.43
N LYS A 211 -47.60 11.91 19.63
CA LYS A 211 -48.36 13.14 19.93
C LYS A 211 -47.50 14.38 19.76
N VAL A 212 -46.19 14.24 19.98
CA VAL A 212 -45.22 15.33 19.95
C VAL A 212 -43.96 14.86 19.23
N VAL A 213 -43.41 15.71 18.38
CA VAL A 213 -42.09 15.53 17.77
C VAL A 213 -41.21 16.71 18.16
N VAL A 214 -40.04 16.42 18.70
CA VAL A 214 -38.99 17.39 19.02
C VAL A 214 -37.90 17.32 17.96
N LEU A 215 -37.79 18.38 17.17
CA LEU A 215 -36.73 18.58 16.20
C LEU A 215 -35.59 19.37 16.86
N ASP A 216 -34.45 18.72 17.08
CA ASP A 216 -33.26 19.38 17.61
C ASP A 216 -32.33 19.75 16.45
N VAL A 217 -32.17 21.04 16.17
CA VAL A 217 -31.39 21.54 15.04
C VAL A 217 -30.09 22.12 15.57
N THR A 218 -29.04 21.30 15.59
CA THR A 218 -27.72 21.71 16.10
C THR A 218 -26.72 21.85 14.95
N GLY A 219 -26.18 23.06 14.75
CA GLY A 219 -25.06 23.30 13.82
C GLY A 219 -25.40 23.27 12.32
N VAL A 220 -26.65 23.53 11.93
CA VAL A 220 -27.05 23.60 10.52
C VAL A 220 -26.61 24.93 9.90
N MET A 221 -25.72 24.88 8.90
CA MET A 221 -25.13 26.07 8.28
C MET A 221 -25.87 26.57 7.02
N ALA A 222 -26.71 25.74 6.39
CA ALA A 222 -27.61 26.13 5.29
C ALA A 222 -28.74 25.10 5.09
N ILE A 223 -29.93 25.60 4.74
CA ILE A 223 -31.07 24.81 4.23
C ILE A 223 -31.18 25.15 2.76
N ASP A 224 -30.98 24.17 1.88
CA ASP A 224 -31.17 24.39 0.44
C ASP A 224 -32.67 24.65 0.17
N ARG A 225 -33.00 25.74 -0.53
CA ARG A 225 -34.38 26.15 -0.84
C ARG A 225 -34.81 25.67 -2.22
#